data_AF-A0A8J3RQZ1-F1
#
_entry.id   AF-A0A8J3RQZ1-F1
#
_cell.length_a   1.000
_cell.length_b   1.000
_cell.length_c   1.000
_cell.angle_alpha   90.00
_cell.angle_beta   90.00
_cell.angle_gamma   90.00
#
_symmetry.space_group_name_H-M   'P 1'
#
loop_
_entity.id
_entity.type
_entity.pdbx_description
1 polymer ?
#
loop_
_entity_poly.entity_id
_entity_poly.type
_entity_poly.pdbx_seq_one_letter_code
_entity_poly.pdbx_strand_id
1 'polypeptide(L)'
;MHWATGTARLLPRLLKGRIAGPVFLADRRASTSGPRTPATADICPTTGRGRLSYPRAEHLFKTATRALDPHGNGWTLHQLRHSALQHLADAGRTAAELQAKSRHAHLASLGAYVRLCEHTSAAVTAHTDPAARRRIR
;
A
#
# COMPACT_ATOMS: atom_id res chain seq x y z
N MET A 1 -3.22 -11.22 -5.45
CA MET A 1 -2.36 -10.03 -5.20
C MET A 1 -1.92 -9.51 -6.55
N HIS A 2 -2.20 -8.25 -6.89
CA HIS A 2 -1.88 -7.69 -8.21
C HIS A 2 -0.74 -6.68 -8.08
N TRP A 3 0.24 -6.77 -8.99
CA TRP A 3 1.36 -5.83 -9.07
C TRP A 3 1.22 -4.96 -10.31
N ALA A 4 1.55 -3.68 -10.16
CA ALA A 4 1.69 -2.79 -11.29
C ALA A 4 2.94 -3.16 -12.09
N THR A 5 2.97 -2.80 -13.38
CA THR A 5 4.06 -3.08 -14.31
C THR A 5 5.43 -2.69 -13.75
N GLY A 6 5.54 -1.52 -13.11
CA GLY A 6 6.79 -1.07 -12.50
C GLY A 6 7.30 -2.02 -11.41
N THR A 7 6.43 -2.42 -10.47
CA THR A 7 6.78 -3.40 -9.42
C THR A 7 7.10 -4.76 -10.01
N ALA A 8 6.35 -5.21 -11.01
CA ALA A 8 6.58 -6.50 -11.67
C ALA A 8 7.97 -6.57 -12.32
N ARG A 9 8.45 -5.48 -12.93
CA ARG A 9 9.80 -5.39 -13.51
C ARG A 9 10.92 -5.46 -12.47
N LEU A 10 10.67 -5.03 -11.23
CA LEU A 10 11.66 -5.08 -10.16
C LEU A 10 11.73 -6.44 -9.48
N LEU A 11 10.67 -7.25 -9.57
CA LEU A 11 10.61 -8.53 -8.89
C LEU A 11 11.77 -9.48 -9.24
N PRO A 12 12.14 -9.71 -10.52
CA PRO A 12 13.22 -10.65 -10.84
C PRO A 12 14.55 -10.28 -10.16
N ARG A 13 14.83 -8.97 -10.08
CA ARG A 13 16.03 -8.43 -9.39
C ARG A 13 16.02 -8.71 -7.89
N LEU A 14 14.83 -8.64 -7.27
CA LEU A 14 14.67 -8.89 -5.84
C LEU A 14 14.71 -10.39 -5.50
N LEU A 15 14.11 -11.22 -6.36
CA LEU A 15 14.06 -12.67 -6.18
C LEU A 15 15.39 -13.34 -6.48
N LYS A 16 16.20 -12.83 -7.42
CA LYS A 16 17.50 -13.42 -7.82
C LYS A 16 17.37 -14.92 -8.15
N GLY A 17 16.37 -15.28 -8.96
CA GLY A 17 16.10 -16.67 -9.36
C GLY A 17 15.30 -17.50 -8.35
N ARG A 18 14.96 -16.96 -7.16
CA ARG A 18 14.07 -17.65 -6.22
C ARG A 18 12.66 -17.79 -6.80
N ILE A 19 12.11 -19.00 -6.73
CA ILE A 19 10.72 -19.30 -7.13
C ILE A 19 9.76 -19.48 -5.95
N ALA A 20 10.29 -19.54 -4.72
CA ALA A 20 9.51 -19.79 -3.50
C ALA A 20 10.03 -19.01 -2.28
N GLY A 21 9.16 -18.88 -1.28
CA GLY A 21 9.44 -18.19 -0.03
C GLY A 21 9.14 -16.68 -0.06
N PRO A 22 9.49 -15.96 1.01
CA PRO A 22 9.17 -14.54 1.13
C PRO A 22 9.90 -13.67 0.10
N VAL A 23 9.22 -12.62 -0.37
CA VAL A 23 9.75 -11.66 -1.34
C VAL A 23 10.90 -10.83 -0.75
N PHE A 24 10.68 -10.26 0.44
CA PHE A 24 11.69 -9.48 1.18
C PHE A 24 12.30 -10.35 2.28
N LEU A 25 13.63 -10.51 2.23
CA LEU A 25 14.38 -11.32 3.19
C LEU A 25 15.24 -10.42 4.07
N ALA A 26 15.43 -10.83 5.32
CA ALA A 26 16.47 -10.28 6.17
C ALA A 26 17.86 -10.71 5.69
N ASP A 27 18.89 -9.94 6.07
CA ASP A 27 20.27 -10.27 5.70
C ASP A 27 20.79 -11.53 6.41
N ARG A 28 20.31 -11.75 7.63
CA ARG A 28 20.71 -12.89 8.48
C ARG A 28 19.79 -14.09 8.24
N ARG A 29 20.35 -15.29 8.42
CA ARG A 29 19.57 -16.54 8.43
C ARG A 29 18.61 -16.56 9.62
N ALA A 30 17.45 -17.17 9.43
CA ALA A 30 16.50 -17.39 10.50
C ALA A 30 17.08 -18.37 11.52
N SER A 31 16.73 -18.21 12.80
CA SER A 31 17.01 -19.25 13.79
C SER A 31 16.29 -20.52 13.38
N THR A 32 16.97 -21.67 13.47
CA THR A 32 16.40 -22.99 13.21
C THR A 32 15.86 -23.67 14.46
N SER A 33 16.12 -23.09 15.64
CA SER A 33 15.67 -23.62 16.92
C SER A 33 15.37 -22.51 17.94
N GLY A 34 14.60 -22.87 18.97
CA GLY A 34 14.28 -22.02 20.11
C GLY A 34 13.08 -21.09 19.91
N PRO A 35 12.76 -20.27 20.93
CA PRO A 35 11.51 -19.49 20.99
C PRO A 35 11.38 -18.41 19.90
N ARG A 36 12.48 -18.05 19.24
CA ARG A 36 12.53 -17.01 18.19
C ARG A 36 12.49 -17.59 16.77
N THR A 37 12.23 -18.89 16.62
CA THR A 37 12.11 -19.54 15.32
C THR A 37 10.88 -19.00 14.58
N PRO A 38 11.03 -18.39 13.40
CA PRO A 38 9.90 -17.94 12.60
C PRO A 38 9.07 -19.13 12.11
N ALA A 39 7.81 -18.87 11.76
CA ALA A 39 6.99 -19.86 11.06
C ALA A 39 7.69 -20.30 9.76
N THR A 40 7.55 -21.57 9.38
CA THR A 40 8.20 -22.14 8.18
C THR A 40 7.88 -21.34 6.91
N ALA A 41 6.65 -20.82 6.80
CA ALA A 41 6.22 -19.96 5.68
C ALA A 41 6.98 -18.62 5.59
N ASP A 42 7.57 -18.17 6.71
CA ASP A 42 8.38 -16.96 6.79
C ASP A 42 9.87 -17.22 6.60
N ILE A 43 10.26 -18.45 6.23
CA ILE A 43 11.65 -18.81 5.94
C ILE A 43 11.75 -19.12 4.45
N CYS A 44 12.74 -18.53 3.78
CA CYS A 44 13.03 -18.88 2.40
C CYS A 44 13.68 -20.26 2.34
N PRO A 45 13.10 -21.23 1.61
CA PRO A 45 13.61 -22.61 1.58
C PRO A 45 15.00 -22.70 0.92
N THR A 46 15.30 -21.81 -0.03
CA THR A 46 16.57 -21.82 -0.75
C THR A 46 17.72 -21.17 0.03
N THR A 47 17.44 -20.17 0.87
CA THR A 47 18.49 -19.35 1.51
C THR A 47 18.56 -19.51 3.03
N GLY A 48 17.52 -20.08 3.65
CA GLY A 48 17.35 -20.14 5.10
C GLY A 48 17.14 -18.77 5.76
N ARG A 49 16.94 -17.70 4.98
CA ARG A 49 16.72 -16.35 5.51
C ARG A 49 15.24 -16.15 5.84
N GLY A 50 15.00 -15.47 6.96
CA GLY A 50 13.66 -15.11 7.39
C GLY A 50 13.07 -13.95 6.57
N ARG A 51 11.75 -13.85 6.56
CA ARG A 51 11.00 -12.71 6.05
C ARG A 51 11.44 -11.45 6.81
N LEU A 52 11.60 -10.37 6.07
CA LEU A 52 11.87 -9.06 6.67
C LEU A 52 10.72 -8.65 7.57
N SER A 53 11.00 -8.31 8.83
CA SER A 53 9.98 -7.81 9.75
C SER A 53 9.53 -6.41 9.36
N TYR A 54 8.28 -6.04 9.68
CA TYR A 54 7.76 -4.71 9.38
C TYR A 54 8.62 -3.58 10.00
N PRO A 55 9.01 -3.63 11.30
CA PRO A 55 9.87 -2.59 11.87
C PRO A 55 11.23 -2.46 11.17
N ARG A 56 11.81 -3.59 10.75
CA ARG A 56 13.08 -3.56 10.00
C ARG A 56 12.89 -3.02 8.59
N ALA A 57 11.81 -3.39 7.91
CA ALA A 57 11.46 -2.85 6.61
C ALA A 57 11.24 -1.33 6.67
N GLU A 58 10.52 -0.85 7.68
CA GLU A 58 10.29 0.57 7.90
C GLU A 58 11.60 1.31 8.19
N HIS A 59 12.46 0.76 9.05
CA HIS A 59 13.77 1.34 9.29
C HIS A 59 14.59 1.47 8.00
N LEU A 60 14.68 0.41 7.19
CA LEU A 60 15.40 0.45 5.92
C LEU A 60 14.81 1.47 4.94
N PHE A 61 13.48 1.57 4.87
CA PHE A 61 12.80 2.54 4.02
C PHE A 61 13.06 3.98 4.47
N LYS A 62 12.98 4.26 5.78
CA LYS A 62 13.32 5.58 6.34
C LYS A 62 14.76 5.96 6.03
N THR A 63 15.71 5.03 6.23
CA THR A 63 17.12 5.27 5.91
C THR A 63 17.33 5.57 4.42
N ALA A 64 16.71 4.78 3.53
CA ALA A 64 16.87 4.96 2.09
C ALA A 64 16.22 6.25 1.55
N THR A 65 15.17 6.74 2.22
CA THR A 65 14.42 7.93 1.81
C THR A 65 14.84 9.20 2.56
N ARG A 66 15.82 9.11 3.47
CA ARG A 66 16.27 10.24 4.29
C ARG A 66 16.68 11.46 3.47
N ALA A 67 17.39 11.25 2.35
CA ALA A 67 17.82 12.31 1.45
C ALA A 67 16.68 12.93 0.63
N LEU A 68 15.52 12.27 0.57
CA LEU A 68 14.32 12.73 -0.13
C LEU A 68 13.35 13.46 0.80
N ASP A 69 13.56 13.39 2.11
CA ASP A 69 12.75 14.07 3.11
C ASP A 69 13.38 15.42 3.45
N PRO A 70 12.71 16.57 3.20
CA PRO A 70 13.21 17.90 3.57
C PRO A 70 13.57 18.04 5.04
N HIS A 71 12.95 17.26 5.92
CA HIS A 71 13.22 17.27 7.36
C HIS A 71 14.30 16.26 7.77
N GLY A 72 14.81 15.46 6.84
CA GLY A 72 15.85 14.47 7.07
C GLY A 72 15.44 13.31 8.00
N ASN A 73 14.16 13.08 8.26
CA ASN A 73 13.68 11.97 9.09
C ASN A 73 13.46 10.68 8.28
N GLY A 74 13.28 10.83 6.97
CA GLY A 74 12.89 9.77 6.06
C GLY A 74 11.39 9.45 6.18
N TRP A 75 10.84 8.90 5.10
CA TRP A 75 9.43 8.55 5.02
C TRP A 75 9.17 7.16 5.61
N THR A 76 7.98 6.95 6.17
CA THR A 76 7.54 5.66 6.71
C THR A 76 6.77 4.84 5.67
N LEU A 77 6.71 3.52 5.86
CA LEU A 77 5.86 2.65 5.03
C LEU A 77 4.37 2.98 5.17
N HIS A 78 3.96 3.45 6.35
CA HIS A 78 2.61 3.92 6.60
C HIS A 78 2.29 5.17 5.77
N GLN A 79 3.19 6.16 5.73
CA GLN A 79 3.05 7.35 4.88
C GLN A 79 3.00 6.99 3.39
N LEU A 80 3.83 6.05 2.94
CA LEU A 80 3.79 5.56 1.56
C LEU A 80 2.42 4.94 1.22
N ARG A 81 1.85 4.15 2.13
CA ARG A 81 0.50 3.59 1.96
C ARG A 81 -0.57 4.69 1.91
N HIS A 82 -0.50 5.67 2.82
CA HIS A 82 -1.42 6.79 2.86
C HIS A 82 -1.38 7.61 1.56
N SER A 83 -0.19 7.98 1.10
CA SER A 83 -0.01 8.71 -0.17
C SER A 83 -0.59 7.93 -1.36
N ALA A 84 -0.37 6.61 -1.42
CA ALA A 84 -0.93 5.79 -2.49
C ALA A 84 -2.48 5.78 -2.49
N LEU A 85 -3.11 5.79 -1.32
CA LEU A 85 -4.58 5.87 -1.21
C LEU A 85 -5.10 7.27 -1.52
N GLN A 86 -4.38 8.32 -1.12
CA GLN A 86 -4.71 9.69 -1.48
C GLN A 86 -4.66 9.89 -2.99
N HIS A 87 -3.60 9.45 -3.67
CA HIS A 87 -3.50 9.56 -5.13
C HIS A 87 -4.61 8.81 -5.86
N LEU A 88 -5.08 7.67 -5.33
CA LEU A 88 -6.22 6.97 -5.90
C LEU A 88 -7.53 7.75 -5.69
N ALA A 89 -7.72 8.35 -4.51
CA ALA A 89 -8.87 9.21 -4.24
C ALA A 89 -8.88 10.45 -5.17
N ASP A 90 -7.73 11.11 -5.33
CA ASP A 90 -7.56 12.27 -6.21
C ASP A 90 -7.80 11.90 -7.69
N ALA A 91 -7.49 10.67 -8.08
CA ALA A 91 -7.81 10.11 -9.39
C ALA A 91 -9.29 9.72 -9.55
N GLY A 92 -10.16 10.09 -8.60
CA GLY A 92 -11.60 9.89 -8.65
C GLY A 92 -12.06 8.48 -8.27
N ARG A 93 -11.23 7.67 -7.61
CA ARG A 93 -11.63 6.33 -7.14
C ARG A 93 -12.62 6.42 -5.99
N THR A 94 -13.61 5.53 -6.02
CA THR A 94 -14.65 5.44 -5.00
C THR A 94 -14.11 4.88 -3.69
N ALA A 95 -14.81 5.15 -2.59
CA ALA A 95 -14.48 4.58 -1.27
C ALA A 95 -14.44 3.03 -1.30
N ALA A 96 -15.32 2.39 -2.07
CA ALA A 96 -15.35 0.93 -2.22
C ALA A 96 -14.09 0.39 -2.94
N GLU A 97 -13.65 1.05 -4.02
CA GLU A 97 -12.40 0.69 -4.72
C GLU A 97 -11.17 0.88 -3.80
N LEU A 98 -11.13 1.98 -3.04
CA LEU A 98 -10.08 2.21 -2.06
C LEU A 98 -10.10 1.14 -0.97
N GLN A 99 -11.27 0.72 -0.49
CA GLN A 99 -11.41 -0.35 0.50
C GLN A 99 -10.86 -1.67 -0.03
N ALA A 100 -11.25 -2.06 -1.25
CA ALA A 100 -10.79 -3.28 -1.89
C ALA A 100 -9.26 -3.30 -2.04
N LYS A 101 -8.67 -2.17 -2.45
CA LYS A 101 -7.22 -2.04 -2.62
C LYS A 101 -6.45 -2.07 -1.29
N SER A 102 -6.99 -1.39 -0.29
CA SER A 102 -6.34 -1.17 1.00
C SER A 102 -6.55 -2.32 1.98
N ARG A 103 -7.65 -3.07 1.83
CA ARG A 103 -8.18 -4.05 2.78
C ARG A 103 -8.56 -3.45 4.13
N HIS A 104 -9.08 -2.22 4.14
CA HIS A 104 -9.71 -1.64 5.33
C HIS A 104 -10.99 -2.42 5.68
N ALA A 105 -11.16 -2.78 6.96
CA ALA A 105 -12.31 -3.56 7.42
C ALA A 105 -13.63 -2.77 7.29
N HIS A 106 -13.57 -1.45 7.47
CA HIS A 106 -14.75 -0.58 7.45
C HIS A 106 -14.55 0.60 6.49
N LEU A 107 -15.57 0.91 5.70
CA LEU A 107 -15.58 2.07 4.79
C LEU A 107 -15.35 3.40 5.53
N ALA A 108 -15.86 3.53 6.76
CA ALA A 108 -15.69 4.72 7.58
C ALA A 108 -14.21 5.10 7.79
N SER A 109 -13.31 4.11 7.82
CA SER A 109 -11.86 4.36 7.98
C SER A 109 -11.21 5.02 6.75
N LEU A 110 -11.93 5.15 5.63
CA LEU A 110 -11.48 5.82 4.42
C LEU A 110 -11.91 7.29 4.33
N GLY A 111 -12.67 7.79 5.30
CA GLY A 111 -13.13 9.19 5.32
C GLY A 111 -11.99 10.21 5.25
N ALA A 112 -10.78 9.83 5.69
CA ALA A 112 -9.59 10.66 5.58
C ALA A 112 -9.10 10.88 4.13
N TYR A 113 -9.42 9.99 3.19
CA TYR A 113 -8.99 10.08 1.78
C TYR A 113 -10.06 10.67 0.87
N VAL A 114 -11.33 10.37 1.13
CA VAL A 114 -12.44 10.75 0.27
C VAL A 114 -12.97 12.10 0.73
N ARG A 115 -12.32 13.18 0.29
CA ARG A 115 -12.83 14.53 0.52
C ARG A 115 -13.87 14.86 -0.56
N LEU A 116 -15.15 14.64 -0.26
CA LEU A 116 -16.25 15.15 -1.07
C LEU A 116 -16.29 16.67 -0.90
N CYS A 117 -15.93 17.42 -1.94
CA CYS A 117 -16.07 18.87 -1.91
C CYS A 117 -17.53 19.28 -2.12
N GLU A 118 -17.87 20.51 -1.71
CA GLU A 118 -19.21 21.08 -1.86
C GLU A 118 -19.72 21.01 -3.31
N HIS A 119 -18.83 21.18 -4.28
CA HIS A 119 -19.16 21.08 -5.70
C HIS A 119 -19.62 19.67 -6.11
N THR A 120 -19.02 18.60 -5.54
CA THR A 120 -19.46 17.22 -5.79
C THR A 120 -20.85 16.98 -5.21
N SER A 121 -21.10 17.46 -3.99
CA SER A 121 -22.43 17.37 -3.36
C SER A 121 -23.47 18.12 -4.18
N ALA A 122 -23.16 19.35 -4.62
CA ALA A 122 -24.03 20.16 -5.47
C ALA A 122 -24.32 19.48 -6.83
N ALA A 123 -23.31 18.87 -7.45
CA ALA A 123 -23.48 18.14 -8.71
C ALA A 123 -24.36 16.89 -8.55
N VAL A 124 -24.20 16.13 -7.46
CA VAL A 124 -25.05 14.97 -7.14
C VAL A 124 -26.49 15.42 -6.90
N THR A 125 -26.70 16.47 -6.11
CA THR A 125 -28.03 17.05 -5.88
C THR A 125 -28.66 17.50 -7.19
N ALA A 126 -27.95 18.25 -8.02
CA ALA A 126 -28.46 18.72 -9.31
C ALA A 126 -28.78 17.58 -10.29
N HIS A 127 -27.99 16.49 -10.28
CA HIS A 127 -28.26 15.32 -11.12
C HIS A 127 -29.47 14.51 -10.65
N THR A 128 -29.72 14.50 -9.33
CA THR A 128 -30.81 13.72 -8.72
C THR A 128 -32.09 14.54 -8.53
N ASP A 129 -32.04 15.85 -8.80
CA ASP A 129 -33.19 16.74 -8.66
C ASP A 129 -34.32 16.34 -9.63
N PRO A 130 -35.46 15.82 -9.14
CA PRO A 130 -36.57 15.44 -9.99
C PRO A 130 -37.25 16.64 -10.67
N ALA A 131 -37.05 17.86 -10.13
CA ALA A 131 -37.52 19.11 -10.72
C ALA A 131 -36.50 19.73 -11.68
N ALA A 132 -35.36 19.07 -11.94
CA ALA A 132 -34.37 19.53 -12.90
C ALA A 132 -35.04 19.73 -14.26
N ARG A 133 -35.14 20.99 -14.66
CA ARG A 133 -35.81 21.42 -15.89
C ARG A 133 -35.17 20.67 -17.06
N ARG A 134 -35.87 19.69 -17.64
CA ARG A 134 -35.39 18.88 -18.77
C ARG A 134 -34.80 19.82 -19.83
N ARG A 135 -33.47 19.77 -20.01
CA ARG A 135 -32.83 20.46 -21.12
C ARG A 135 -33.34 19.82 -22.41
N ILE A 136 -34.19 20.55 -23.13
CA ILE A 136 -34.59 20.20 -24.49
C ILE A 136 -33.30 20.19 -25.32
N ARG A 137 -33.09 19.07 -26.01
CA ARG A 137 -31.90 18.79 -26.82
C ARG A 137 -31.89 19.64 -28.08
#